data_AF-A0A2L2YBG0-F1
#
_entry.id   AF-A0A2L2YBG0-F1
#
_cell.length_a   1.000
_cell.length_b   1.000
_cell.length_c   1.000
_cell.angle_alpha   90.00
_cell.angle_beta   90.00
_cell.angle_gamma   90.00
#
_symmetry.space_group_name_H-M   'P 1'
#
loop_
_entity.id
_entity.type
_entity.pdbx_description
1 polymer ?
#
loop_
_entity_poly.entity_id
_entity_poly.type
_entity_poly.pdbx_seq_one_letter_code
_entity_poly.pdbx_strand_id
1 'polypeptide(L)'
;RTMGDSLCEFIDQLEDYTPTVPEPVVKHFLKAAGAESTDPRVSRLIALAAEKFISDIANDALQHCKMRGAGQSSKKAAKDKRYVLSMEDLTPALADYGINGKKPHYFA
;
A
#
# COMPACT_ATOMS: atom_id res chain seq x y z
N ARG A 1 13.30 17.77 -20.69
CA ARG A 1 13.40 16.65 -19.75
C ARG A 1 12.74 15.45 -20.40
N THR A 2 13.52 14.43 -20.72
CA THR A 2 12.97 13.14 -21.14
C THR A 2 12.54 12.37 -19.88
N MET A 3 11.62 11.40 -20.00
CA MET A 3 11.24 10.57 -18.83
C MET A 3 12.42 9.80 -18.23
N GLY A 4 13.45 9.52 -19.03
CA GLY A 4 14.69 8.90 -18.55
C GLY A 4 15.44 9.79 -17.56
N ASP A 5 15.50 11.10 -17.81
CA ASP A 5 16.18 12.05 -16.92
C ASP A 5 15.52 12.09 -15.53
N SER A 6 14.18 12.05 -15.49
CA SER A 6 13.43 12.02 -14.21
C SER A 6 13.58 10.71 -13.45
N LEU A 7 13.78 9.59 -14.14
CA LEU A 7 13.98 8.29 -13.48
C LEU A 7 15.37 8.19 -12.87
N CYS A 8 16.40 8.67 -13.58
CA CYS A 8 17.76 8.73 -13.03
C CYS A 8 17.80 9.62 -11.79
N GLU A 9 17.21 10.82 -11.86
CA GLU A 9 17.12 11.73 -10.72
C GLU A 9 16.40 11.09 -9.51
N PHE A 10 15.33 10.31 -9.76
CA PHE A 10 14.65 9.56 -8.71
C PHE A 10 15.54 8.47 -8.10
N ILE A 11 16.27 7.69 -8.90
CA ILE A 11 17.16 6.64 -8.41
C ILE A 11 18.30 7.25 -7.57
N ASP A 12 18.82 8.39 -7.97
CA ASP A 12 19.86 9.10 -7.21
C ASP A 12 19.32 9.57 -5.84
N GLN A 13 18.07 10.07 -5.79
CA GLN A 13 17.42 10.45 -4.54
C GLN A 13 17.22 9.27 -3.56
N LEU A 14 17.25 8.02 -4.03
CA LEU A 14 17.16 6.84 -3.15
C LEU A 14 18.41 6.64 -2.30
N GLU A 15 19.52 7.31 -2.59
CA GLU A 15 20.75 7.18 -1.80
C GLU A 15 20.63 7.80 -0.38
N ASP A 16 19.79 8.82 -0.23
CA ASP A 16 19.57 9.48 1.06
C ASP A 16 18.20 9.17 1.69
N TYR A 17 17.34 8.48 0.94
CA TYR A 17 16.01 8.15 1.43
C TYR A 17 16.03 6.98 2.43
N THR A 18 15.28 7.13 3.52
CA THR A 18 15.07 6.06 4.51
C THR A 18 13.60 5.64 4.47
N PRO A 19 13.27 4.48 3.86
CA PRO A 19 11.91 3.96 3.81
C PRO A 19 11.33 3.63 5.18
N THR A 20 10.00 3.55 5.23
CA THR A 20 9.27 3.10 6.43
C THR A 20 9.56 1.63 6.74
N VAL A 21 9.69 0.80 5.71
CA VAL A 21 10.07 -0.60 5.84
C VAL A 21 11.59 -0.70 6.08
N PRO A 22 12.03 -1.29 7.20
CA PRO A 22 13.47 -1.40 7.51
C PRO A 22 14.22 -2.27 6.50
N GLU A 23 15.46 -1.88 6.19
CA GLU A 23 16.33 -2.59 5.24
C GLU A 23 16.53 -4.09 5.55
N PRO A 24 16.70 -4.54 6.81
CA PRO A 24 16.81 -5.97 7.11
C PRO A 24 15.59 -6.79 6.69
N VAL A 25 14.39 -6.20 6.72
CA VAL A 25 13.14 -6.86 6.31
C VAL A 25 13.16 -7.08 4.80
N VAL A 26 13.53 -6.06 4.03
CA VAL A 26 13.65 -6.17 2.57
C VAL A 26 14.70 -7.21 2.20
N LYS A 27 15.87 -7.17 2.84
CA LYS A 27 16.95 -8.14 2.60
C LYS A 27 16.53 -9.57 2.91
N HIS A 28 15.73 -9.78 3.97
CA HIS A 28 15.19 -11.10 4.29
C HIS A 28 14.27 -11.62 3.17
N PHE A 29 13.32 -10.81 2.69
CA PHE A 29 12.42 -11.22 1.60
C PHE A 29 13.13 -11.38 0.26
N LEU A 30 14.13 -10.54 -0.04
CA LEU A 30 14.99 -10.71 -1.21
C LEU A 30 15.70 -12.05 -1.20
N LYS A 31 16.35 -12.40 -0.08
CA LYS A 31 17.02 -13.70 0.09
C LYS A 31 16.04 -14.87 -0.04
N ALA A 32 14.86 -14.75 0.56
CA ALA A 32 13.81 -15.77 0.44
C ALA A 32 13.33 -15.96 -1.01
N ALA A 33 13.33 -14.90 -1.81
CA ALA A 33 13.04 -14.94 -3.24
C ALA A 33 14.22 -15.41 -4.11
N GLY A 34 15.39 -15.71 -3.52
CA GLY A 34 16.61 -16.10 -4.24
C GLY A 34 17.37 -14.94 -4.88
N ALA A 35 17.07 -13.70 -4.49
CA ALA A 35 17.74 -12.50 -4.98
C ALA A 35 18.64 -11.89 -3.89
N GLU A 36 19.80 -11.38 -4.27
CA GLU A 36 20.69 -10.63 -3.39
C GLU A 36 21.21 -9.39 -4.13
N SER A 37 21.25 -8.26 -3.44
CA SER A 37 21.83 -7.03 -3.97
C SER A 37 22.68 -6.37 -2.88
N THR A 38 23.85 -5.89 -3.29
CA THR A 38 24.76 -5.11 -2.44
C THR A 38 24.45 -3.61 -2.48
N ASP A 39 23.69 -3.16 -3.49
CA ASP A 39 23.34 -1.75 -3.65
C ASP A 39 22.14 -1.39 -2.74
N PRO A 40 22.31 -0.47 -1.77
CA PRO A 40 21.24 -0.07 -0.87
C PRO A 40 20.05 0.56 -1.60
N ARG A 41 20.27 1.21 -2.76
CA ARG A 41 19.20 1.83 -3.55
C ARG A 41 18.20 0.80 -4.05
N VAL A 42 18.65 -0.42 -4.36
CA VAL A 42 17.76 -1.53 -4.76
C VAL A 42 16.84 -1.92 -3.61
N SER A 43 17.39 -2.07 -2.40
CA SER A 43 16.57 -2.40 -1.23
C SER A 43 15.55 -1.31 -0.89
N ARG A 44 15.92 -0.04 -1.05
CA ARG A 44 15.05 1.11 -0.81
C ARG A 44 13.98 1.27 -1.88
N LEU A 45 14.32 1.01 -3.14
CA LEU A 45 13.35 0.98 -4.24
C LEU A 45 12.27 -0.07 -3.99
N ILE A 46 12.67 -1.27 -3.58
CA ILE A 46 11.72 -2.36 -3.29
C ILE A 46 10.85 -2.01 -2.08
N ALA A 47 11.44 -1.43 -1.02
CA ALA A 47 10.67 -0.93 0.12
C ALA A 47 9.61 0.09 -0.30
N LEU A 48 10.02 1.11 -1.06
CA LEU A 48 9.12 2.15 -1.56
C LEU A 48 8.02 1.60 -2.47
N ALA A 49 8.36 0.64 -3.35
CA ALA A 49 7.37 0.00 -4.21
C ALA A 49 6.32 -0.77 -3.38
N ALA A 50 6.75 -1.49 -2.34
CA ALA A 50 5.84 -2.18 -1.42
C ALA A 50 4.99 -1.20 -0.61
N GLU A 51 5.58 -0.11 -0.11
CA GLU A 51 4.87 0.96 0.61
C GLU A 51 3.82 1.63 -0.27
N LYS A 52 4.18 1.95 -1.52
CA LYS A 52 3.25 2.51 -2.49
C LYS A 52 2.11 1.53 -2.77
N PHE A 53 2.41 0.26 -3.02
CA PHE A 53 1.40 -0.76 -3.28
C PHE A 53 0.39 -0.89 -2.13
N ILE A 54 0.86 -0.95 -0.89
CA ILE A 54 -0.03 -0.99 0.29
C ILE A 54 -0.83 0.30 0.42
N SER A 55 -0.20 1.45 0.14
CA SER A 55 -0.87 2.76 0.20
C SER A 55 -1.98 2.89 -0.83
N ASP A 56 -1.77 2.40 -2.05
CA ASP A 56 -2.78 2.41 -3.11
C ASP A 56 -4.01 1.57 -2.67
N ILE A 57 -3.79 0.33 -2.21
CA ILE A 57 -4.87 -0.54 -1.69
C ILE A 57 -5.61 0.11 -0.52
N ALA A 58 -4.88 0.71 0.43
CA ALA A 58 -5.48 1.36 1.60
C ALA A 58 -6.33 2.58 1.20
N ASN A 59 -5.89 3.35 0.19
CA ASN A 59 -6.64 4.47 -0.34
C ASN A 59 -7.90 4.00 -1.07
N ASP A 60 -7.84 2.92 -1.84
CA ASP A 60 -9.00 2.36 -2.53
C ASP A 60 -10.03 1.83 -1.51
N ALA A 61 -9.58 1.09 -0.49
CA ALA A 61 -10.45 0.66 0.61
C ALA A 61 -11.06 1.85 1.36
N LEU A 62 -10.31 2.95 1.57
CA LEU A 62 -10.86 4.16 2.17
C LEU A 62 -11.93 4.82 1.29
N GLN A 63 -11.78 4.78 -0.04
CA GLN A 63 -12.81 5.26 -0.96
C GLN A 63 -14.09 4.43 -0.85
N HIS A 64 -14.00 3.09 -0.82
CA HIS A 64 -15.14 2.21 -0.56
C HIS A 64 -15.82 2.53 0.78
N CYS A 65 -15.03 2.72 1.84
CA CYS A 65 -15.53 3.07 3.16
C CYS A 65 -16.30 4.41 3.16
N LYS A 66 -15.76 5.42 2.47
CA LYS A 66 -16.40 6.73 2.30
C LYS A 66 -17.70 6.64 1.51
N MET A 67 -17.72 5.89 0.41
CA MET A 67 -18.91 5.70 -0.43
C MET A 67 -20.03 5.00 0.33
N ARG A 68 -19.73 3.95 1.11
CA ARG A 68 -20.72 3.30 1.99
C ARG A 68 -21.30 4.28 3.02
N GLY A 69 -20.43 5.08 3.63
CA GLY A 69 -20.82 6.08 4.63
C GLY A 69 -21.45 7.37 4.08
N ALA A 70 -21.57 7.53 2.74
CA ALA A 70 -22.14 8.72 2.11
C ALA A 70 -23.68 8.70 2.12
N GLY A 71 -24.30 7.53 2.26
CA GLY A 71 -25.76 7.38 2.42
C GLY A 71 -26.27 7.70 3.83
N GLN A 72 -25.39 7.78 4.84
CA GLN A 72 -25.75 8.17 6.21
C GLN A 72 -25.62 9.67 6.40
N SER A 73 -26.61 10.42 5.92
CA SER A 73 -26.69 11.88 5.98
C SER A 73 -27.15 12.40 7.35
N SER A 74 -26.44 12.07 8.45
CA SER A 74 -26.66 12.75 9.73
C SER A 74 -25.69 13.94 9.86
N LYS A 75 -26.19 15.14 9.52
CA LYS A 75 -25.48 16.44 9.60
C LYS A 75 -24.92 16.81 10.99
N LYS A 76 -25.05 15.95 12.00
CA LYS A 76 -24.52 16.13 13.37
C LYS A 76 -23.22 15.37 13.68
N ALA A 77 -22.77 14.44 12.82
CA ALA A 77 -21.66 13.53 13.14
C ALA A 77 -20.35 13.80 12.38
N ALA A 78 -20.21 14.93 11.70
CA ALA A 78 -19.04 15.19 10.84
C ALA A 78 -17.72 15.34 11.62
N LYS A 79 -17.77 15.76 12.89
CA LYS A 79 -16.57 16.05 13.70
C LYS A 79 -15.94 14.80 14.34
N ASP A 80 -16.66 13.67 14.39
CA ASP A 80 -16.25 12.43 15.05
C ASP A 80 -16.29 11.21 14.11
N LYS A 81 -16.24 11.43 12.78
CA LYS A 81 -16.30 10.34 11.81
C LYS A 81 -14.98 9.55 11.82
N ARG A 82 -14.95 8.47 12.61
CA ARG A 82 -13.86 7.50 12.64
C ARG A 82 -14.02 6.51 11.49
N TYR A 83 -13.02 6.44 10.62
CA TYR A 83 -12.95 5.40 9.59
C TYR A 83 -12.38 4.11 10.19
N VAL A 84 -12.98 2.98 9.82
CA VAL A 84 -12.54 1.64 10.23
C VAL A 84 -12.33 0.83 8.96
N LEU A 85 -11.16 0.22 8.83
CA LEU A 85 -10.86 -0.70 7.73
C LEU A 85 -11.62 -2.01 7.97
N SER A 86 -12.57 -2.33 7.10
CA SER A 86 -13.41 -3.54 7.20
C SER A 86 -13.24 -4.45 5.99
N MET A 87 -13.63 -5.73 6.12
CA MET A 87 -13.60 -6.68 5.00
C MET A 87 -14.54 -6.26 3.86
N GLU A 88 -15.61 -5.54 4.16
CA GLU A 88 -16.53 -5.01 3.14
C GLU A 88 -15.87 -3.94 2.25
N ASP A 89 -14.89 -3.20 2.79
CA ASP A 89 -14.14 -2.19 2.05
C ASP A 89 -12.90 -2.76 1.38
N LEU A 90 -12.21 -3.67 2.08
CA LEU A 90 -10.94 -4.24 1.63
C LEU A 90 -11.13 -5.30 0.54
N THR A 91 -12.19 -6.10 0.59
CA THR A 91 -12.44 -7.16 -0.40
C THR A 91 -12.63 -6.59 -1.82
N PRO A 92 -13.48 -5.58 -2.06
CA PRO A 92 -13.59 -4.98 -3.39
C PRO A 92 -12.29 -4.30 -3.82
N ALA A 93 -11.60 -3.57 -2.92
CA ALA A 93 -10.31 -2.96 -3.22
C ALA A 93 -9.28 -4.00 -3.69
N LEU A 94 -9.18 -5.16 -3.04
CA LEU A 94 -8.29 -6.25 -3.44
C LEU A 94 -8.71 -6.92 -4.76
N ALA A 95 -10.01 -6.98 -5.05
CA ALA A 95 -10.52 -7.59 -6.27
C ALA A 95 -10.07 -6.84 -7.54
N ASP A 96 -9.89 -5.52 -7.45
CA ASP A 96 -9.37 -4.69 -8.55
C ASP A 96 -7.91 -5.02 -8.91
N TYR A 97 -7.15 -5.57 -7.95
CA TYR A 97 -5.80 -6.09 -8.15
C TYR A 97 -5.77 -7.61 -8.44
N GLY A 98 -6.93 -8.24 -8.64
CA GLY A 98 -7.06 -9.68 -8.91
C GLY A 98 -6.89 -10.59 -7.69
N ILE A 99 -6.94 -10.03 -6.47
CA ILE A 99 -6.75 -10.78 -5.21
C ILE A 99 -8.11 -11.16 -4.63
N ASN A 100 -8.36 -12.47 -4.43
CA ASN A 100 -9.63 -12.96 -3.89
C ASN A 100 -9.62 -13.01 -2.34
N GLY A 101 -10.21 -11.99 -1.70
CA GLY A 101 -10.29 -11.86 -0.24
C GLY A 101 -11.44 -12.59 0.46
N LYS A 102 -12.11 -13.57 -0.18
CA LYS A 102 -13.28 -14.25 0.38
C LYS A 102 -12.96 -14.98 1.69
N LYS A 103 -13.37 -14.40 2.82
CA LYS A 103 -13.48 -15.09 4.11
C LYS A 103 -14.96 -15.32 4.45
N PRO A 104 -15.36 -16.54 4.84
CA PRO A 104 -16.72 -16.77 5.32
C PRO A 104 -16.95 -16.02 6.64
N HIS A 105 -18.17 -15.53 6.85
CA HIS A 105 -18.53 -14.81 8.08
C HIS A 105 -18.55 -15.72 9.32
N TYR A 106 -18.72 -17.02 9.12
CA TYR A 106 -18.72 -18.03 10.15
C TYR A 106 -18.20 -19.36 9.57
N PHE A 107 -17.54 -20.15 10.40
CA PHE A 107 -17.26 -21.56 10.13
C PHE A 107 -18.33 -22.39 10.83
N ALA A 108 -18.85 -23.42 10.17
CA ALA A 108 -19.86 -24.34 10.71
C ALA A 108 -19.23 -25.34 11.69
#